data_AF-A0A6A0IHB0-F1
#
_entry.id   AF-A0A6A0IHB0-F1
#
_cell.length_a   1.000
_cell.length_b   1.000
_cell.length_c   1.000
_cell.angle_alpha   90.00
_cell.angle_beta   90.00
_cell.angle_gamma   90.00
#
_symmetry.space_group_name_H-M   'P 1'
#
loop_
_entity.id
_entity.type
_entity.pdbx_description
1 polymer ?
#
loop_
_entity_poly.entity_id
_entity_poly.type
_entity_poly.pdbx_seq_one_letter_code
_entity_poly.pdbx_strand_id
1 'polypeptide(L)'
;MTVRDAHRRLLDALGLPAGPPSPRAFEELFLRFQARVPYRRGPMPVSADSDALLLRFAESGRGGGGVERREAFAALGRSLGYPLDVVPARREDGSPHGALVVKLSGEDVLADVSLPLPVLVPLGRPGVEIPAAFGTLGVERDGDAWRLLLSARGRTAPLLTAASGASLPLPAAPGPGEDGALLRFLPDRVLCWTGGRMEVRDAWSVLSFPLSGAATEMLEALFVQPVEDLAGVEADASPATLTAFHSSADGPEELHARLASPERFSRLLPPGLATRDVRPAEGGWEWEVATEEGEPLRRERVRVEERGLHVTTLGGSPPLVSRRFVVEPAEDGSRLVLEAVLAGEVPPAGPPDAVRRTLVFHLAAELIALATPA
;
A
#
# COMPACT_ATOMS: atom_id res chain seq x y z
N MET A 1 34.16 15.75 -3.43
CA MET A 1 32.92 16.50 -3.75
C MET A 1 32.49 17.24 -2.49
N THR A 2 32.15 18.53 -2.55
CA THR A 2 31.67 19.24 -1.35
C THR A 2 30.17 18.98 -1.12
N VAL A 3 29.66 19.17 0.10
CA VAL A 3 28.23 19.07 0.43
C VAL A 3 27.40 20.02 -0.43
N ARG A 4 27.90 21.23 -0.67
CA ARG A 4 27.27 22.23 -1.54
C ARG A 4 27.18 21.75 -2.99
N ASP A 5 28.20 21.05 -3.50
CA ASP A 5 28.16 20.44 -4.83
C ASP A 5 27.15 19.30 -4.90
N ALA A 6 27.04 18.50 -3.83
CA ALA A 6 26.05 17.42 -3.73
C ALA A 6 24.62 17.97 -3.73
N HIS A 7 24.34 19.03 -2.96
CA HIS A 7 23.04 19.70 -2.95
C HIS A 7 22.66 20.25 -4.32
N ARG A 8 23.59 20.93 -4.99
CA ARG A 8 23.35 21.46 -6.34
C ARG A 8 23.07 20.33 -7.33
N ARG A 9 23.91 19.29 -7.36
CA ARG A 9 23.70 18.12 -8.23
C ARG A 9 22.37 17.44 -7.96
N LEU A 10 21.96 17.35 -6.69
CA LEU A 10 20.66 16.81 -6.33
C LEU A 10 19.53 17.67 -6.86
N LEU A 11 19.57 18.99 -6.69
CA LEU A 11 18.55 19.89 -7.24
C LEU A 11 18.46 19.79 -8.77
N ASP A 12 19.61 19.70 -9.44
CA ASP A 12 19.69 19.47 -10.89
C ASP A 12 19.09 18.10 -11.26
N ALA A 13 19.42 17.04 -10.50
CA ALA A 13 18.87 15.69 -10.66
C ALA A 13 17.39 15.60 -10.31
N LEU A 14 16.86 16.53 -9.50
CA LEU A 14 15.43 16.72 -9.25
C LEU A 14 14.79 17.66 -10.29
N GLY A 15 15.58 18.33 -11.12
CA GLY A 15 15.13 19.31 -12.11
C GLY A 15 14.50 20.56 -11.51
N LEU A 16 14.85 20.91 -10.26
CA LEU A 16 14.25 22.04 -9.55
C LEU A 16 15.01 23.32 -9.90
N PRO A 17 14.33 24.37 -10.40
CA PRO A 17 15.00 25.62 -10.71
C PRO A 17 15.51 26.32 -9.44
N ALA A 18 16.62 27.03 -9.56
CA ALA A 18 17.06 27.94 -8.51
C ALA A 18 16.03 29.08 -8.37
N GLY A 19 15.48 29.26 -7.18
CA GLY A 19 14.49 30.29 -6.89
C GLY A 19 14.35 30.53 -5.39
N PRO A 20 13.68 31.63 -5.00
CA PRO A 20 13.44 31.90 -3.58
C PRO A 20 12.54 30.81 -2.97
N PRO A 21 12.69 30.52 -1.66
CA PRO A 21 11.85 29.55 -0.97
C PRO A 21 10.39 30.00 -1.00
N SER A 22 9.50 29.09 -1.39
CA SER A 22 8.05 29.27 -1.36
C SER A 22 7.34 27.96 -1.03
N PRO A 23 6.07 27.97 -0.58
CA PRO A 23 5.29 26.76 -0.34
C PRO A 23 5.20 25.86 -1.57
N ARG A 24 4.93 26.45 -2.75
CA ARG A 24 4.87 25.71 -4.02
C ARG A 24 6.21 25.06 -4.37
N ALA A 25 7.31 25.79 -4.23
CA ALA A 25 8.64 25.23 -4.48
C ALA A 25 8.97 24.09 -3.51
N PHE A 26 8.49 24.16 -2.26
CA PHE A 26 8.67 23.08 -1.28
C PHE A 26 7.85 21.84 -1.64
N GLU A 27 6.59 22.02 -2.07
CA GLU A 27 5.75 20.93 -2.55
C GLU A 27 6.38 20.23 -3.76
N GLU A 28 6.87 21.00 -4.74
CA GLU A 28 7.59 20.45 -5.89
C GLU A 28 8.86 19.71 -5.44
N LEU A 29 9.61 20.25 -4.47
CA LEU A 29 10.77 19.58 -3.89
C LEU A 29 10.39 18.23 -3.25
N PHE A 30 9.37 18.22 -2.40
CA PHE A 30 8.87 17.03 -1.72
C PHE A 30 8.44 15.95 -2.72
N LEU A 31 7.55 16.29 -3.66
CA LEU A 31 7.02 15.36 -4.64
C LEU A 31 8.13 14.79 -5.54
N ARG A 32 9.07 15.62 -5.99
CA ARG A 32 10.17 15.15 -6.84
C ARG A 32 11.18 14.32 -6.07
N PHE A 33 11.46 14.67 -4.81
CA PHE A 33 12.32 13.85 -3.95
C PHE A 33 11.72 12.45 -3.76
N GLN A 34 10.42 12.36 -3.46
CA GLN A 34 9.71 11.09 -3.32
C GLN A 34 9.70 10.27 -4.61
N ALA A 35 9.54 10.93 -5.76
CA ALA A 35 9.49 10.27 -7.06
C ALA A 35 10.86 9.83 -7.59
N ARG A 36 11.94 10.56 -7.26
CA ARG A 36 13.27 10.36 -7.86
C ARG A 36 14.31 9.77 -6.93
N VAL A 37 14.20 10.01 -5.61
CA VAL A 37 15.07 9.36 -4.63
C VAL A 37 14.38 8.08 -4.20
N PRO A 38 14.87 6.89 -4.60
CA PRO A 38 14.16 5.63 -4.36
C PRO A 38 14.06 5.32 -2.87
N TYR A 39 12.95 4.73 -2.45
CA TYR A 39 12.85 4.21 -1.09
C TYR A 39 13.39 2.78 -1.07
N ARG A 40 14.32 2.53 -0.16
CA ARG A 40 14.96 1.23 0.02
C ARG A 40 15.22 0.97 1.49
N ARG A 41 14.74 -0.16 2.02
CA ARG A 41 15.22 -0.71 3.29
C ARG A 41 16.31 -1.72 2.99
N GLY A 42 17.43 -1.61 3.69
CA GLY A 42 18.53 -2.54 3.55
C GLY A 42 19.41 -2.54 4.79
N PRO A 43 20.29 -3.54 4.95
CA PRO A 43 21.17 -3.71 6.11
C PRO A 43 22.28 -2.67 6.18
N MET A 44 22.22 -1.63 5.35
CA MET A 44 23.26 -0.61 5.29
C MET A 44 23.37 0.08 6.65
N PRO A 45 24.59 0.22 7.19
CA PRO A 45 24.79 0.99 8.40
C PRO A 45 24.21 2.38 8.15
N VAL A 46 23.29 2.80 9.02
CA VAL A 46 22.79 4.16 8.99
C VAL A 46 24.00 5.05 9.23
N SER A 47 24.50 5.65 8.16
CA SER A 47 25.46 6.74 8.28
C SER A 47 24.76 7.83 9.07
N ALA A 48 25.33 8.24 10.20
CA ALA A 48 24.87 9.41 10.92
C ALA A 48 25.07 10.71 10.10
N ASP A 49 25.79 10.61 8.98
CA ASP A 49 26.03 11.70 8.04
C ASP A 49 24.94 11.75 6.96
N SER A 50 24.05 12.73 7.08
CA SER A 50 23.00 13.04 6.11
C SER A 50 23.54 13.32 4.70
N ASP A 51 24.77 13.82 4.61
CA ASP A 51 25.39 14.17 3.34
C ASP A 51 25.81 12.92 2.57
N ALA A 52 26.11 11.83 3.28
CA ALA A 52 26.47 10.55 2.68
C ALA A 52 25.33 9.94 1.85
N LEU A 53 24.05 10.10 2.24
CA LEU A 53 22.92 9.66 1.41
C LEU A 53 22.85 10.49 0.13
N LEU A 54 22.97 11.81 0.24
CA LEU A 54 22.86 12.71 -0.91
C LEU A 54 23.99 12.47 -1.91
N LEU A 55 25.21 12.25 -1.40
CA LEU A 55 26.35 11.82 -2.19
C LEU A 55 26.09 10.47 -2.86
N ARG A 56 25.63 9.46 -2.11
CA ARG A 56 25.34 8.12 -2.65
C ARG A 56 24.27 8.14 -3.74
N PHE A 57 23.18 8.88 -3.53
CA PHE A 57 22.14 9.06 -4.55
C PHE A 57 22.71 9.78 -5.78
N ALA A 58 23.47 10.87 -5.58
CA ALA A 58 24.08 11.61 -6.69
C ALA A 58 25.12 10.79 -7.48
N GLU A 59 25.80 9.84 -6.84
CA GLU A 59 26.86 9.03 -7.46
C GLU A 59 26.35 7.74 -8.10
N SER A 60 25.36 7.09 -7.47
CA SER A 60 24.92 5.73 -7.85
C SER A 60 23.43 5.61 -8.14
N GLY A 61 22.64 6.67 -7.98
CA GLY A 61 21.19 6.62 -8.07
C GLY A 61 20.52 5.80 -6.95
N ARG A 62 21.29 5.22 -6.04
CA ARG A 62 20.76 4.40 -4.94
C ARG A 62 20.12 5.27 -3.88
N GLY A 63 18.92 4.88 -3.49
CA GLY A 63 18.16 5.53 -2.44
C GLY A 63 18.59 5.15 -1.02
N GLY A 64 17.67 5.34 -0.09
CA GLY A 64 17.80 4.96 1.31
C GLY A 64 16.42 4.77 1.94
N GLY A 65 16.38 4.53 3.24
CA GLY A 65 15.13 4.27 3.96
C GLY A 65 15.10 4.96 5.32
N GLY A 66 13.89 5.11 5.86
CA GLY A 66 13.68 5.56 7.24
C GLY A 66 14.45 6.85 7.58
N VAL A 67 15.22 6.79 8.67
CA VAL A 67 15.98 7.92 9.23
C VAL A 67 16.89 8.58 8.20
N GLU A 68 17.58 7.80 7.38
CA GLU A 68 18.55 8.33 6.42
C GLU A 68 17.88 9.28 5.41
N ARG A 69 16.73 8.89 4.84
CA ARG A 69 15.94 9.75 3.94
C ARG A 69 15.49 11.03 4.65
N ARG A 70 15.03 10.91 5.90
CA ARG A 70 14.56 12.07 6.68
C ARG A 70 15.68 13.08 6.86
N GLU A 71 16.83 12.64 7.35
CA GLU A 71 17.95 13.55 7.65
C GLU A 71 18.46 14.22 6.37
N ALA A 72 18.58 13.47 5.29
CA ALA A 72 19.01 14.00 4.00
C ALA A 72 18.03 15.04 3.42
N PHE A 73 16.72 14.77 3.46
CA PHE A 73 15.71 15.72 3.01
C PHE A 73 15.62 16.93 3.95
N ALA A 74 15.77 16.73 5.26
CA ALA A 74 15.81 17.82 6.24
C ALA A 74 17.03 18.73 6.01
N ALA A 75 18.21 18.16 5.80
CA ALA A 75 19.43 18.91 5.49
C ALA A 75 19.28 19.72 4.19
N LEU A 76 18.75 19.10 3.14
CA LEU A 76 18.46 19.77 1.87
C LEU A 76 17.49 20.94 2.07
N GLY A 77 16.33 20.71 2.68
CA GLY A 77 15.32 21.73 2.88
C GLY A 77 15.81 22.88 3.77
N ARG A 78 16.55 22.60 4.84
CA ARG A 78 17.17 23.64 5.68
C ARG A 78 18.20 24.46 4.90
N SER A 79 18.99 23.83 4.03
CA SER A 79 19.95 24.55 3.18
C SER A 79 19.27 25.50 2.16
N LEU A 80 18.01 25.23 1.84
CA LEU A 80 17.16 26.08 1.00
C LEU A 80 16.37 27.13 1.80
N GLY A 81 16.52 27.17 3.12
CA GLY A 81 15.87 28.15 4.00
C GLY A 81 14.50 27.72 4.55
N TYR A 82 14.13 26.45 4.43
CA TYR A 82 12.87 25.95 5.00
C TYR A 82 13.03 25.60 6.49
N PRO A 83 12.10 26.07 7.36
CA PRO A 83 12.09 25.72 8.78
C PRO A 83 11.54 24.30 8.97
N LEU A 84 12.45 23.33 9.02
CA LEU A 84 12.15 21.90 9.14
C LEU A 84 12.54 21.36 10.51
N ASP A 85 11.57 20.77 11.19
CA ASP A 85 11.71 20.18 12.51
C ASP A 85 11.36 18.68 12.48
N VAL A 86 12.01 17.92 13.36
CA VAL A 86 11.69 16.50 13.56
C VAL A 86 10.85 16.39 14.83
N VAL A 87 9.59 16.03 14.67
CA VAL A 87 8.63 15.84 15.76
C VAL A 87 8.61 14.37 16.16
N PRO A 88 8.79 14.03 17.44
CA PRO A 88 8.66 12.65 17.90
C PRO A 88 7.22 12.13 17.71
N ALA A 89 7.12 10.94 17.12
CA ALA A 89 5.86 10.28 16.80
C ALA A 89 5.95 8.77 17.04
N ARG A 90 4.82 8.08 16.96
CA ARG A 90 4.71 6.62 16.96
C ARG A 90 3.95 6.14 15.74
N ARG A 91 4.36 5.00 15.20
CA ARG A 91 3.62 4.30 14.13
C ARG A 91 2.45 3.51 14.68
N GLU A 92 1.64 2.95 13.78
CA GLU A 92 0.53 2.01 14.10
C GLU A 92 0.98 0.88 15.04
N ASP A 93 2.17 0.33 14.82
CA ASP A 93 2.77 -0.75 15.63
C ASP A 93 3.39 -0.26 16.97
N GLY A 94 3.26 1.02 17.29
CA GLY A 94 3.80 1.65 18.49
C GLY A 94 5.29 1.99 18.42
N SER A 95 6.00 1.61 17.35
CA SER A 95 7.43 1.88 17.18
C SER A 95 7.71 3.40 17.10
N PRO A 96 8.83 3.86 17.70
CA PRO A 96 9.21 5.26 17.66
C PRO A 96 9.53 5.70 16.23
N HIS A 97 9.12 6.91 15.89
CA HIS A 97 9.32 7.53 14.59
C HIS A 97 9.64 9.02 14.80
N GLY A 98 10.44 9.61 13.93
CA GLY A 98 10.62 11.07 13.93
C GLY A 98 9.98 11.62 12.67
N ALA A 99 8.81 12.22 12.82
CA ALA A 99 8.04 12.81 11.74
C ALA A 99 8.64 14.14 11.31
N LEU A 100 8.76 14.38 10.02
CA LEU A 100 9.31 15.64 9.52
C LEU A 100 8.20 16.66 9.28
N VAL A 101 8.27 17.79 9.98
CA VAL A 101 7.29 18.88 9.89
C VAL A 101 7.98 20.13 9.38
N VAL A 102 7.34 20.83 8.45
CA VAL A 102 7.78 22.12 7.93
C VAL A 102 6.75 23.19 8.25
N LYS A 103 7.20 24.41 8.53
CA LYS A 103 6.31 25.56 8.63
C LYS A 103 6.19 26.27 7.28
N LEU A 104 5.03 26.18 6.64
CA LEU A 104 4.74 26.82 5.35
C LEU A 104 3.61 27.82 5.52
N SER A 105 3.84 29.08 5.13
CA SER A 105 2.84 30.17 5.26
C SER A 105 2.23 30.30 6.68
N GLY A 106 2.99 29.94 7.71
CA GLY A 106 2.55 29.97 9.11
C GLY A 106 1.83 28.71 9.60
N GLU A 107 1.52 27.74 8.73
CA GLU A 107 0.89 26.46 9.08
C GLU A 107 1.95 25.35 9.21
N ASP A 108 1.75 24.43 10.15
CA ASP A 108 2.54 23.20 10.25
C ASP A 108 2.05 22.19 9.21
N VAL A 109 2.98 21.66 8.43
CA VAL A 109 2.73 20.71 7.35
C VAL A 109 3.64 19.50 7.53
N LEU A 110 3.05 18.32 7.59
CA LEU A 110 3.79 17.06 7.61
C LEU A 110 4.35 16.77 6.21
N ALA A 111 5.68 16.66 6.15
CA ALA A 111 6.48 16.47 4.94
C ALA A 111 7.38 15.24 5.08
N ASP A 112 6.82 14.14 5.58
CA ASP A 112 7.59 12.97 5.95
C ASP A 112 7.98 12.12 4.73
N VAL A 113 9.28 12.07 4.45
CA VAL A 113 9.87 11.23 3.39
C VAL A 113 10.35 9.86 3.89
N SER A 114 10.31 9.63 5.20
CA SER A 114 10.77 8.40 5.87
C SER A 114 9.64 7.41 6.16
N LEU A 115 8.44 7.94 6.43
CA LEU A 115 7.18 7.30 6.13
C LEU A 115 6.69 7.92 4.82
N PRO A 116 7.05 7.38 3.66
CA PRO A 116 6.89 8.10 2.41
C PRO A 116 5.41 8.38 2.10
N LEU A 117 5.00 9.63 2.34
CA LEU A 117 3.66 10.12 1.98
C LEU A 117 3.67 10.57 0.51
N PRO A 118 2.56 10.40 -0.22
CA PRO A 118 2.48 10.81 -1.62
C PRO A 118 2.17 12.30 -1.78
N VAL A 119 1.81 12.97 -0.69
CA VAL A 119 1.38 14.37 -0.62
C VAL A 119 1.83 14.99 0.69
N LEU A 120 1.93 16.32 0.71
CA LEU A 120 2.08 17.08 1.95
C LEU A 120 0.76 17.07 2.72
N VAL A 121 0.83 16.96 4.05
CA VAL A 121 -0.38 16.90 4.90
C VAL A 121 -0.44 18.11 5.83
N PRO A 122 -1.36 19.07 5.62
CA PRO A 122 -1.57 20.19 6.53
C PRO A 122 -2.06 19.69 7.90
N LEU A 123 -1.27 19.92 8.94
CA LEU A 123 -1.63 19.50 10.31
C LEU A 123 -2.60 20.48 10.98
N GLY A 124 -2.74 21.71 10.46
CA GLY A 124 -3.63 22.73 10.99
C GLY A 124 -5.10 22.60 10.57
N ARG A 125 -5.45 21.61 9.74
CA ARG A 125 -6.79 21.46 9.14
C ARG A 125 -7.40 20.11 9.50
N PRO A 126 -7.76 19.88 10.78
CA PRO A 126 -8.34 18.61 11.19
C PRO A 126 -9.65 18.34 10.45
N GLY A 127 -9.90 17.08 10.14
CA GLY A 127 -11.10 16.63 9.41
C GLY A 127 -11.11 16.88 7.90
N VAL A 128 -10.05 17.47 7.33
CA VAL A 128 -9.89 17.54 5.87
C VAL A 128 -9.39 16.20 5.35
N GLU A 129 -10.16 15.61 4.45
CA GLU A 129 -9.76 14.43 3.70
C GLU A 129 -8.84 14.79 2.53
N ILE A 130 -7.71 14.10 2.44
CA ILE A 130 -6.69 14.32 1.41
C ILE A 130 -6.56 13.03 0.60
N PRO A 131 -7.06 13.00 -0.65
CA PRO A 131 -6.90 11.84 -1.52
C PRO A 131 -5.44 11.51 -1.77
N ALA A 132 -5.09 10.23 -1.72
CA ALA A 132 -3.76 9.70 -1.93
C ALA A 132 -3.79 8.39 -2.73
N ALA A 133 -2.63 8.02 -3.28
CA ALA A 133 -2.47 6.82 -4.12
C ALA A 133 -2.92 5.50 -3.48
N PHE A 134 -2.91 5.42 -2.14
CA PHE A 134 -3.23 4.21 -1.38
C PHE A 134 -4.40 4.40 -0.41
N GLY A 135 -5.21 5.46 -0.58
CA GLY A 135 -6.38 5.74 0.25
C GLY A 135 -6.58 7.23 0.49
N THR A 136 -7.29 7.55 1.56
CA THR A 136 -7.53 8.93 1.98
C THR A 136 -6.77 9.19 3.28
N LEU A 137 -5.97 10.25 3.31
CA LEU A 137 -5.30 10.70 4.52
C LEU A 137 -6.20 11.71 5.26
N GLY A 138 -6.21 11.63 6.58
CA GLY A 138 -6.91 12.58 7.44
C GLY A 138 -6.06 12.95 8.64
N VAL A 139 -6.33 14.09 9.25
CA VAL A 139 -5.68 14.52 10.49
C VAL A 139 -6.72 14.71 11.57
N GLU A 140 -6.50 14.07 12.71
CA GLU A 140 -7.17 14.40 13.97
C GLU A 140 -6.22 15.23 14.83
N ARG A 141 -6.77 16.17 15.60
CA ARG A 141 -6.02 16.94 16.59
C ARG A 141 -6.66 16.84 17.96
N ASP A 142 -5.82 16.80 18.97
CA ASP A 142 -6.17 17.00 20.37
C ASP A 142 -5.14 17.94 21.00
N GLY A 143 -5.48 19.23 21.06
CA GLY A 143 -4.52 20.30 21.40
C GLY A 143 -3.32 20.33 20.44
N ASP A 144 -2.14 20.13 21.00
CA ASP A 144 -0.87 20.06 20.26
C ASP A 144 -0.54 18.64 19.76
N ALA A 145 -1.28 17.63 20.23
CA ALA A 145 -1.17 16.28 19.70
C ALA A 145 -1.93 16.17 18.37
N TRP A 146 -1.41 15.32 17.48
CA TRP A 146 -2.06 15.03 16.21
C TRP A 146 -1.89 13.56 15.83
N ARG A 147 -2.88 13.05 15.10
CA ARG A 147 -2.88 11.72 14.54
C ARG A 147 -3.15 11.80 13.05
N LEU A 148 -2.25 11.21 12.27
CA LEU A 148 -2.44 10.98 10.85
C LEU A 148 -3.20 9.67 10.68
N LEU A 149 -4.38 9.74 10.10
CA LEU A 149 -5.21 8.60 9.75
C LEU A 149 -5.05 8.24 8.27
N LEU A 150 -5.18 6.95 7.96
CA LEU A 150 -5.36 6.45 6.61
C LEU A 150 -6.65 5.64 6.54
N SER A 151 -7.57 6.08 5.69
CA SER A 151 -8.76 5.35 5.28
C SER A 151 -8.45 4.63 3.98
N ALA A 152 -8.30 3.31 4.04
CA ALA A 152 -7.98 2.47 2.89
C ALA A 152 -8.42 1.03 3.14
N ARG A 153 -8.82 0.33 2.08
CA ARG A 153 -9.07 -1.12 2.09
C ARG A 153 -10.06 -1.54 3.19
N GLY A 154 -11.16 -0.78 3.28
CA GLY A 154 -12.27 -1.03 4.21
C GLY A 154 -11.96 -0.76 5.68
N ARG A 155 -10.86 -0.05 5.99
CA ARG A 155 -10.52 0.35 7.37
C ARG A 155 -9.97 1.78 7.42
N THR A 156 -10.20 2.42 8.56
CA THR A 156 -9.50 3.65 8.96
C THR A 156 -8.57 3.32 10.10
N ALA A 157 -7.29 3.65 9.98
CA ALA A 157 -6.29 3.34 11.00
C ALA A 157 -5.27 4.49 11.16
N PRO A 158 -4.71 4.69 12.38
CA PRO A 158 -3.61 5.62 12.58
C PRO A 158 -2.35 5.15 11.85
N LEU A 159 -1.78 6.00 10.99
CA LEU A 159 -0.43 5.81 10.45
C LEU A 159 0.64 6.35 11.39
N LEU A 160 0.40 7.53 11.95
CA LEU A 160 1.31 8.22 12.88
C LEU A 160 0.52 8.91 13.97
N THR A 161 1.06 8.89 15.19
CA THR A 161 0.56 9.68 16.32
C THR A 161 1.71 10.46 16.92
N ALA A 162 1.59 11.78 16.99
CA ALA A 162 2.51 12.65 17.73
C ALA A 162 1.80 13.19 18.96
N ALA A 163 2.46 13.11 20.12
CA ALA A 163 1.94 13.61 21.40
C ALA A 163 2.62 14.92 21.79
N SER A 164 1.87 15.83 22.41
CA SER A 164 2.41 17.07 22.96
C SER A 164 3.42 16.79 24.08
N GLY A 165 4.55 17.50 24.08
CA GLY A 165 5.55 17.45 25.16
C GLY A 165 6.31 16.13 25.33
N ALA A 166 6.10 15.15 24.46
CA ALA A 166 6.77 13.87 24.55
C ALA A 166 8.23 14.00 24.08
N SER A 167 9.16 14.08 25.03
CA SER A 167 10.57 13.78 24.76
C SER A 167 10.70 12.26 24.61
N LEU A 168 10.24 11.75 23.46
CA LEU A 168 10.57 10.39 23.08
C LEU A 168 11.99 10.42 22.53
N PRO A 169 12.87 9.49 22.94
CA PRO A 169 14.14 9.34 22.25
C PRO A 169 13.82 9.11 20.77
N LEU A 170 14.42 9.93 19.89
CA LEU A 170 14.35 9.65 18.47
C LEU A 170 14.80 8.21 18.25
N PRO A 171 14.12 7.45 17.38
CA PRO A 171 14.52 6.08 17.13
C PRO A 171 16.00 6.06 16.77
N ALA A 172 16.76 5.21 17.49
CA ALA A 172 18.05 4.80 16.98
C ALA A 172 17.84 4.25 15.56
N ALA A 173 18.83 4.43 14.70
CA ALA A 173 18.93 3.72 13.44
C ALA A 173 18.46 2.26 13.65
N PRO A 174 17.49 1.75 12.86
CA PRO A 174 17.14 0.35 12.98
C PRO A 174 18.41 -0.48 12.83
N GLY A 175 18.59 -1.46 13.71
CA GLY A 175 19.60 -2.49 13.50
C GLY A 175 19.35 -3.19 12.15
N PRO A 176 20.34 -3.92 11.60
CA PRO A 176 20.16 -4.64 10.35
C PRO A 176 19.01 -5.65 10.54
N GLY A 177 17.86 -5.37 9.94
CA GLY A 177 16.63 -6.14 10.13
C GLY A 177 15.59 -5.81 9.07
N GLU A 178 15.19 -6.85 8.34
CA GLU A 178 14.35 -6.94 7.13
C GLU A 178 15.02 -6.48 5.82
N ASP A 179 15.51 -7.47 5.08
CA ASP A 179 16.36 -7.37 3.89
C ASP A 179 15.65 -6.77 2.66
N GLY A 180 16.31 -5.80 2.03
CA GLY A 180 16.14 -5.50 0.60
C GLY A 180 14.82 -4.87 0.12
N ALA A 181 13.93 -4.41 1.00
CA ALA A 181 12.62 -3.94 0.54
C ALA A 181 12.71 -2.67 -0.35
N LEU A 182 12.05 -2.68 -1.49
CA LEU A 182 11.92 -1.55 -2.41
C LEU A 182 10.50 -0.99 -2.35
N LEU A 183 10.36 0.33 -2.29
CA LEU A 183 9.06 1.00 -2.38
C LEU A 183 9.09 2.10 -3.44
N ARG A 184 8.02 2.18 -4.24
CA ARG A 184 7.79 3.26 -5.20
C ARG A 184 6.35 3.75 -5.14
N PHE A 185 6.19 5.06 -5.04
CA PHE A 185 4.90 5.74 -5.05
C PHE A 185 4.58 6.19 -6.46
N LEU A 186 3.46 5.71 -6.97
CA LEU A 186 2.85 6.17 -8.22
C LEU A 186 1.60 6.99 -7.88
N PRO A 187 1.04 7.77 -8.82
CA PRO A 187 -0.12 8.61 -8.53
C PRO A 187 -1.36 7.83 -8.01
N ASP A 188 -1.54 6.59 -8.44
CA ASP A 188 -2.74 5.77 -8.17
C ASP A 188 -2.46 4.47 -7.39
N ARG A 189 -1.20 4.19 -7.06
CA ARG A 189 -0.79 2.95 -6.37
C ARG A 189 0.60 3.04 -5.77
N VAL A 190 0.94 2.05 -4.96
CA VAL A 190 2.27 1.84 -4.38
C VAL A 190 2.79 0.49 -4.83
N LEU A 191 4.02 0.47 -5.33
CA LEU A 191 4.77 -0.75 -5.60
C LEU A 191 5.62 -1.07 -4.37
N CYS A 192 5.58 -2.32 -3.93
CA CYS A 192 6.37 -2.83 -2.81
C CYS A 192 6.99 -4.15 -3.23
N TRP A 193 8.31 -4.26 -3.18
CA TRP A 193 9.01 -5.52 -3.35
C TRP A 193 9.73 -5.86 -2.06
N THR A 194 9.50 -7.07 -1.53
CA THR A 194 10.14 -7.53 -0.29
C THR A 194 10.34 -9.04 -0.38
N GLY A 195 11.58 -9.51 -0.15
CA GLY A 195 11.86 -10.95 0.00
C GLY A 195 11.37 -11.83 -1.16
N GLY A 196 11.53 -11.38 -2.41
CA GLY A 196 11.11 -12.16 -3.58
C GLY A 196 9.61 -12.09 -3.90
N ARG A 197 8.88 -11.17 -3.27
CA ARG A 197 7.45 -10.94 -3.51
C ARG A 197 7.21 -9.51 -3.95
N MET A 198 6.43 -9.35 -5.02
CA MET A 198 5.98 -8.07 -5.52
C MET A 198 4.53 -7.82 -5.10
N GLU A 199 4.27 -6.61 -4.63
CA GLU A 199 2.94 -6.14 -4.31
C GLU A 199 2.62 -4.82 -5.00
N VAL A 200 1.42 -4.75 -5.57
CA VAL A 200 0.81 -3.53 -6.09
C VAL A 200 -0.38 -3.21 -5.21
N ARG A 201 -0.25 -2.12 -4.43
CA ARG A 201 -1.24 -1.70 -3.43
C ARG A 201 -1.92 -0.42 -3.88
N ASP A 202 -3.24 -0.39 -3.88
CA ASP A 202 -4.02 0.84 -4.03
C ASP A 202 -5.04 0.98 -2.89
N ALA A 203 -5.93 1.97 -3.00
CA ALA A 203 -6.92 2.26 -1.97
C ALA A 203 -7.90 1.10 -1.70
N TRP A 204 -8.08 0.16 -2.63
CA TRP A 204 -9.15 -0.83 -2.58
C TRP A 204 -8.67 -2.26 -2.81
N SER A 205 -7.41 -2.44 -3.21
CA SER A 205 -6.89 -3.75 -3.57
C SER A 205 -5.39 -3.93 -3.27
N VAL A 206 -4.98 -5.19 -3.21
CA VAL A 206 -3.59 -5.62 -3.18
C VAL A 206 -3.43 -6.77 -4.17
N LEU A 207 -2.65 -6.56 -5.22
CA LEU A 207 -2.15 -7.65 -6.06
C LEU A 207 -0.79 -8.08 -5.49
N SER A 208 -0.58 -9.37 -5.28
CA SER A 208 0.62 -9.93 -4.69
C SER A 208 1.09 -11.13 -5.52
N PHE A 209 2.34 -11.15 -5.96
CA PHE A 209 2.86 -12.23 -6.81
C PHE A 209 4.36 -12.46 -6.60
N PRO A 210 4.84 -13.69 -6.85
CA PRO A 210 6.27 -14.00 -6.83
C PRO A 210 7.07 -13.17 -7.84
N LEU A 211 8.17 -12.56 -7.41
CA LEU A 211 9.13 -11.88 -8.29
C LEU A 211 10.53 -12.01 -7.68
N SER A 212 11.37 -12.88 -8.27
CA SER A 212 12.75 -13.07 -7.83
C SER A 212 13.58 -11.79 -7.98
N GLY A 213 14.53 -11.61 -7.07
CA GLY A 213 15.57 -10.58 -7.18
C GLY A 213 16.49 -10.76 -8.40
N ALA A 214 16.57 -11.96 -8.97
CA ALA A 214 17.29 -12.22 -10.21
C ALA A 214 16.65 -11.53 -11.44
N ALA A 215 15.39 -11.10 -11.33
CA ALA A 215 14.70 -10.28 -12.34
C ALA A 215 15.15 -8.81 -12.30
N THR A 216 16.47 -8.58 -12.35
CA THR A 216 17.11 -7.28 -12.15
C THR A 216 16.57 -6.22 -13.10
N GLU A 217 16.58 -6.46 -14.42
CA GLU A 217 16.05 -5.52 -15.41
C GLU A 217 14.60 -5.07 -15.11
N MET A 218 13.76 -6.00 -14.63
CA MET A 218 12.37 -5.71 -14.27
C MET A 218 12.28 -4.84 -13.01
N LEU A 219 13.03 -5.20 -11.96
CA LEU A 219 13.07 -4.44 -10.71
C LEU A 219 13.62 -3.04 -10.94
N GLU A 220 14.66 -2.88 -11.77
CA GLU A 220 15.21 -1.58 -12.13
C GLU A 220 14.19 -0.73 -12.91
N ALA A 221 13.45 -1.32 -13.84
CA ALA A 221 12.38 -0.63 -14.56
C ALA A 221 11.23 -0.20 -13.62
N LEU A 222 10.83 -1.08 -12.71
CA LEU A 222 9.73 -0.85 -11.77
C LEU A 222 10.08 0.13 -10.67
N PHE A 223 11.31 0.14 -10.16
CA PHE A 223 11.73 0.97 -9.01
C PHE A 223 12.67 2.11 -9.36
N VAL A 224 13.14 2.19 -10.61
CA VAL A 224 14.02 3.25 -11.15
C VAL A 224 15.28 3.41 -10.30
N GLN A 225 15.88 2.29 -9.91
CA GLN A 225 17.11 2.25 -9.11
C GLN A 225 17.89 0.97 -9.38
N PRO A 226 19.23 0.96 -9.21
CA PRO A 226 20.01 -0.26 -9.30
C PRO A 226 19.67 -1.27 -8.21
N VAL A 227 19.63 -2.56 -8.56
CA VAL A 227 19.18 -3.65 -7.66
C VAL A 227 20.10 -4.89 -7.68
N GLU A 228 21.36 -4.75 -8.09
CA GLU A 228 22.26 -5.89 -8.29
C GLU A 228 22.50 -6.70 -7.01
N ASP A 229 22.45 -6.04 -5.85
CA ASP A 229 22.58 -6.67 -4.54
C ASP A 229 21.36 -7.51 -4.13
N LEU A 230 20.26 -7.47 -4.89
CA LEU A 230 19.07 -8.30 -4.69
C LEU A 230 19.09 -9.58 -5.53
N ALA A 231 20.05 -9.75 -6.46
CA ALA A 231 20.05 -10.84 -7.44
C ALA A 231 20.01 -12.26 -6.84
N GLY A 232 20.44 -12.43 -5.59
CA GLY A 232 20.40 -13.71 -4.88
C GLY A 232 19.09 -14.01 -4.13
N VAL A 233 18.09 -13.13 -4.20
CA VAL A 233 16.81 -13.33 -3.51
C VAL A 233 15.87 -14.17 -4.38
N GLU A 234 15.57 -15.38 -3.93
CA GLU A 234 14.63 -16.30 -4.59
C GLU A 234 13.19 -15.76 -4.59
N ALA A 235 12.39 -16.18 -5.56
CA ALA A 235 10.97 -15.85 -5.58
C ALA A 235 10.23 -16.58 -4.46
N ASP A 236 9.25 -15.92 -3.83
CA ASP A 236 8.33 -16.56 -2.89
C ASP A 236 7.52 -17.67 -3.62
N ALA A 237 7.39 -18.85 -3.00
CA ALA A 237 6.65 -19.98 -3.57
C ALA A 237 5.12 -19.83 -3.49
N SER A 238 4.62 -18.86 -2.72
CA SER A 238 3.19 -18.65 -2.53
C SER A 238 2.53 -18.13 -3.80
N PRO A 239 1.33 -18.60 -4.17
CA PRO A 239 0.70 -18.25 -5.44
C PRO A 239 0.40 -16.76 -5.54
N ALA A 240 0.13 -16.31 -6.75
CA ALA A 240 -0.33 -14.95 -6.99
C ALA A 240 -1.76 -14.77 -6.48
N THR A 241 -1.97 -13.68 -5.74
CA THR A 241 -3.27 -13.33 -5.17
C THR A 241 -3.67 -11.92 -5.54
N LEU A 242 -4.97 -11.72 -5.75
CA LEU A 242 -5.59 -10.41 -5.83
C LEU A 242 -6.62 -10.29 -4.71
N THR A 243 -6.40 -9.36 -3.80
CA THR A 243 -7.29 -9.13 -2.66
C THR A 243 -8.00 -7.80 -2.86
N ALA A 244 -9.34 -7.83 -2.89
CA ALA A 244 -10.18 -6.64 -2.87
C ALA A 244 -10.76 -6.42 -1.47
N PHE A 245 -11.10 -5.17 -1.17
CA PHE A 245 -11.60 -4.77 0.13
C PHE A 245 -12.80 -3.83 0.01
N HIS A 246 -13.72 -3.92 0.97
CA HIS A 246 -14.86 -3.02 1.09
C HIS A 246 -15.23 -2.82 2.57
N SER A 247 -15.84 -1.69 2.89
CA SER A 247 -16.43 -1.44 4.22
C SER A 247 -17.94 -1.60 4.13
N SER A 248 -18.55 -2.26 5.10
CA SER A 248 -20.00 -2.36 5.24
C SER A 248 -20.42 -1.83 6.61
N ALA A 249 -21.57 -1.16 6.66
CA ALA A 249 -22.20 -0.75 7.91
C ALA A 249 -22.85 -1.93 8.66
N ASP A 250 -23.05 -3.07 7.97
CA ASP A 250 -23.66 -4.26 8.55
C ASP A 250 -22.66 -4.96 9.49
N GLY A 251 -23.19 -5.58 10.55
CA GLY A 251 -22.39 -6.35 11.50
C GLY A 251 -21.92 -7.70 10.93
N PRO A 252 -20.86 -8.32 11.51
CA PRO A 252 -20.31 -9.56 10.98
C PRO A 252 -21.33 -10.71 10.90
N GLU A 253 -22.18 -10.85 11.93
CA GLU A 253 -23.21 -11.90 11.99
C GLU A 253 -24.21 -11.82 10.83
N GLU A 254 -24.61 -10.61 10.45
CA GLU A 254 -25.55 -10.39 9.35
C GLU A 254 -24.91 -10.78 8.00
N LEU A 255 -23.68 -10.35 7.78
CA LEU A 255 -22.94 -10.65 6.56
C LEU A 255 -22.61 -12.15 6.45
N HIS A 256 -22.26 -12.79 7.57
CA HIS A 256 -22.12 -14.25 7.63
C HIS A 256 -23.42 -14.96 7.31
N ALA A 257 -24.56 -14.48 7.80
CA ALA A 257 -25.87 -15.05 7.48
C ALA A 257 -26.24 -14.92 5.99
N ARG A 258 -25.73 -13.90 5.28
CA ARG A 258 -25.86 -13.78 3.81
C ARG A 258 -24.98 -14.78 3.06
N LEU A 259 -23.81 -15.13 3.60
CA LEU A 259 -22.91 -16.14 3.03
C LEU A 259 -23.30 -17.58 3.38
N ALA A 260 -24.08 -17.80 4.44
CA ALA A 260 -24.28 -19.13 5.03
C ALA A 260 -25.19 -20.10 4.24
N SER A 261 -25.92 -19.64 3.22
CA SER A 261 -26.79 -20.51 2.41
C SER A 261 -26.55 -20.37 0.91
N PRO A 262 -26.72 -21.46 0.13
CA PRO A 262 -26.58 -21.41 -1.33
C PRO A 262 -27.49 -20.36 -1.98
N GLU A 263 -28.75 -20.25 -1.54
CA GLU A 263 -29.76 -19.36 -2.13
C GLU A 263 -29.44 -17.88 -1.88
N ARG A 264 -28.81 -17.57 -0.75
CA ARG A 264 -28.38 -16.20 -0.43
C ARG A 264 -27.07 -15.89 -1.14
N PHE A 265 -26.11 -16.82 -1.11
CA PHE A 265 -24.82 -16.64 -1.76
C PHE A 265 -24.94 -16.54 -3.29
N SER A 266 -25.88 -17.26 -3.91
CA SER A 266 -26.12 -17.17 -5.36
C SER A 266 -26.54 -15.78 -5.83
N ARG A 267 -27.06 -14.93 -4.93
CA ARG A 267 -27.43 -13.53 -5.25
C ARG A 267 -26.21 -12.64 -5.49
N LEU A 268 -25.02 -13.08 -5.09
CA LEU A 268 -23.78 -12.36 -5.34
C LEU A 268 -23.24 -12.61 -6.77
N LEU A 269 -23.83 -13.55 -7.51
CA LEU A 269 -23.44 -13.77 -8.89
C LEU A 269 -23.74 -12.53 -9.75
N PRO A 270 -22.85 -12.18 -10.68
CA PRO A 270 -23.13 -11.16 -11.68
C PRO A 270 -24.46 -11.40 -12.42
N PRO A 271 -25.17 -10.33 -12.84
CA PRO A 271 -26.35 -10.46 -13.69
C PRO A 271 -26.07 -11.33 -14.92
N GLY A 272 -27.04 -12.15 -15.33
CA GLY A 272 -26.87 -13.10 -16.44
C GLY A 272 -26.32 -14.48 -16.03
N LEU A 273 -25.98 -14.68 -14.75
CA LEU A 273 -25.51 -15.96 -14.22
C LEU A 273 -26.50 -16.56 -13.22
N ALA A 274 -26.61 -17.88 -13.23
CA ALA A 274 -27.44 -18.65 -12.31
C ALA A 274 -26.68 -19.85 -11.73
N THR A 275 -27.17 -20.37 -10.61
CA THR A 275 -26.67 -21.62 -10.02
C THR A 275 -27.62 -22.78 -10.33
N ARG A 276 -27.04 -23.96 -10.54
CA ARG A 276 -27.75 -25.21 -10.82
C ARG A 276 -27.08 -26.36 -10.08
N ASP A 277 -27.79 -27.49 -9.99
CA ASP A 277 -27.26 -28.73 -9.41
C ASP A 277 -26.60 -28.54 -8.03
N VAL A 278 -27.22 -27.72 -7.18
CA VAL A 278 -26.73 -27.47 -5.81
C VAL A 278 -26.81 -28.77 -5.01
N ARG A 279 -25.66 -29.24 -4.52
CA ARG A 279 -25.53 -30.50 -3.77
C ARG A 279 -24.80 -30.25 -2.45
N PRO A 280 -25.26 -30.84 -1.33
CA PRO A 280 -24.52 -30.81 -0.08
C PRO A 280 -23.12 -31.39 -0.24
N ALA A 281 -22.13 -30.79 0.43
CA ALA A 281 -20.75 -31.24 0.49
C ALA A 281 -20.20 -31.08 1.92
N GLU A 282 -19.03 -31.65 2.21
CA GLU A 282 -18.40 -31.53 3.53
C GLU A 282 -18.12 -30.04 3.85
N GLY A 283 -18.78 -29.54 4.90
CA GLY A 283 -18.63 -28.15 5.35
C GLY A 283 -19.24 -27.10 4.40
N GLY A 284 -20.10 -27.49 3.46
CA GLY A 284 -20.75 -26.53 2.55
C GLY A 284 -21.53 -27.21 1.42
N TRP A 285 -21.32 -26.76 0.18
CA TRP A 285 -22.03 -27.27 -0.99
C TRP A 285 -21.16 -27.24 -2.25
N GLU A 286 -21.59 -27.98 -3.27
CA GLU A 286 -21.12 -27.83 -4.65
C GLU A 286 -22.26 -27.32 -5.51
N TRP A 287 -21.93 -26.56 -6.54
CA TRP A 287 -22.90 -26.13 -7.53
C TRP A 287 -22.26 -25.99 -8.92
N GLU A 288 -23.12 -25.83 -9.91
CA GLU A 288 -22.74 -25.39 -11.25
C GLU A 288 -23.16 -23.94 -11.44
N VAL A 289 -22.25 -23.11 -11.92
CA VAL A 289 -22.55 -21.77 -12.40
C VAL A 289 -22.75 -21.84 -13.91
N ALA A 290 -23.89 -21.36 -14.37
CA ALA A 290 -24.30 -21.37 -15.76
C ALA A 290 -24.81 -19.98 -16.20
N THR A 291 -24.90 -19.74 -17.50
CA THR A 291 -25.62 -18.57 -18.01
C THR A 291 -27.12 -18.70 -17.70
N GLU A 292 -27.88 -17.60 -17.82
CA GLU A 292 -29.34 -17.64 -17.71
C GLU A 292 -29.97 -18.57 -18.77
N GLU A 293 -29.40 -18.66 -19.99
CA GLU A 293 -29.85 -19.64 -21.00
C GLU A 293 -29.49 -21.08 -20.64
N GLY A 294 -28.58 -21.26 -19.68
CA GLY A 294 -28.23 -22.56 -19.14
C GLY A 294 -27.00 -23.23 -19.69
N GLU A 295 -26.13 -22.47 -20.33
CA GLU A 295 -24.82 -22.96 -20.72
C GLU A 295 -23.93 -23.10 -19.47
N PRO A 296 -23.39 -24.31 -19.20
CA PRO A 296 -22.54 -24.52 -18.03
C PRO A 296 -21.21 -23.79 -18.21
N LEU A 297 -20.85 -22.93 -17.25
CA LEU A 297 -19.59 -22.17 -17.30
C LEU A 297 -18.51 -22.82 -16.46
N ARG A 298 -18.85 -23.21 -15.22
CA ARG A 298 -17.91 -23.82 -14.27
C ARG A 298 -18.65 -24.49 -13.13
N ARG A 299 -17.97 -25.43 -12.49
CA ARG A 299 -18.40 -26.01 -11.21
C ARG A 299 -17.58 -25.40 -10.09
N GLU A 300 -18.20 -25.17 -8.94
CA GLU A 300 -17.50 -24.64 -7.77
C GLU A 300 -17.86 -25.48 -6.54
N ARG A 301 -16.88 -25.64 -5.65
CA ARG A 301 -17.07 -26.14 -4.29
C ARG A 301 -17.00 -24.96 -3.33
N VAL A 302 -18.01 -24.85 -2.49
CA VAL A 302 -18.15 -23.80 -1.49
C VAL A 302 -18.02 -24.43 -0.11
N ARG A 303 -17.10 -23.91 0.70
CA ARG A 303 -16.89 -24.30 2.09
C ARG A 303 -17.15 -23.11 2.99
N VAL A 304 -18.03 -23.28 3.96
CA VAL A 304 -18.30 -22.29 5.01
C VAL A 304 -17.19 -22.37 6.05
N GLU A 305 -16.67 -21.22 6.46
CA GLU A 305 -15.63 -21.07 7.46
C GLU A 305 -16.12 -20.17 8.60
N GLU A 306 -15.48 -20.22 9.76
CA GLU A 306 -15.86 -19.40 10.92
C GLU A 306 -15.92 -17.89 10.60
N ARG A 307 -15.02 -17.42 9.73
CA ARG A 307 -14.89 -15.99 9.38
C ARG A 307 -15.45 -15.63 8.01
N GLY A 308 -16.08 -16.57 7.30
CA GLY A 308 -16.60 -16.33 5.96
C GLY A 308 -16.71 -17.60 5.14
N LEU A 309 -16.19 -17.60 3.92
CA LEU A 309 -16.45 -18.66 2.95
C LEU A 309 -15.33 -18.79 1.93
N HIS A 310 -14.99 -20.02 1.57
CA HIS A 310 -13.99 -20.34 0.56
C HIS A 310 -14.63 -21.06 -0.64
N VAL A 311 -14.47 -20.49 -1.83
CA VAL A 311 -14.95 -21.05 -3.10
C VAL A 311 -13.76 -21.55 -3.89
N THR A 312 -13.79 -22.82 -4.29
CA THR A 312 -12.79 -23.43 -5.17
C THR A 312 -13.44 -23.77 -6.50
N THR A 313 -12.84 -23.35 -7.61
CA THR A 313 -13.32 -23.74 -8.95
C THR A 313 -12.90 -25.18 -9.25
N LEU A 314 -13.83 -26.02 -9.66
CA LEU A 314 -13.62 -27.44 -9.98
C LEU A 314 -13.48 -27.63 -11.49
N GLY A 315 -12.25 -27.90 -11.94
CA GLY A 315 -11.94 -28.19 -13.35
C GLY A 315 -11.97 -26.97 -14.28
N GLY A 316 -11.70 -27.21 -15.56
CA GLY A 316 -11.55 -26.16 -16.58
C GLY A 316 -10.24 -25.38 -16.47
N SER A 317 -10.18 -24.23 -17.14
CA SER A 317 -9.08 -23.27 -17.06
C SER A 317 -9.61 -21.90 -16.63
N PRO A 318 -10.15 -21.80 -15.40
CA PRO A 318 -10.73 -20.55 -14.92
C PRO A 318 -9.63 -19.50 -14.72
N PRO A 319 -9.95 -18.19 -14.78
CA PRO A 319 -8.99 -17.14 -14.44
C PRO A 319 -8.63 -17.13 -12.95
N LEU A 320 -9.50 -17.68 -12.09
CA LEU A 320 -9.32 -17.78 -10.64
C LEU A 320 -9.41 -19.24 -10.20
N VAL A 321 -8.42 -19.71 -9.45
CA VAL A 321 -8.39 -21.06 -8.87
C VAL A 321 -9.36 -21.15 -7.68
N SER A 322 -9.32 -20.13 -6.83
CA SER A 322 -10.20 -20.01 -5.68
C SER A 322 -10.42 -18.56 -5.29
N ARG A 323 -11.45 -18.32 -4.48
CA ARG A 323 -11.71 -17.03 -3.82
C ARG A 323 -12.20 -17.25 -2.40
N ARG A 324 -11.75 -16.40 -1.47
CA ARG A 324 -12.07 -16.47 -0.05
C ARG A 324 -12.67 -15.14 0.41
N PHE A 325 -13.89 -15.20 0.89
CA PHE A 325 -14.58 -14.13 1.58
C PHE A 325 -14.22 -14.18 3.06
N VAL A 326 -13.80 -13.04 3.61
CA VAL A 326 -13.58 -12.86 5.04
C VAL A 326 -14.35 -11.62 5.49
N VAL A 327 -15.08 -11.76 6.59
CA VAL A 327 -15.76 -10.67 7.28
C VAL A 327 -15.03 -10.43 8.59
N GLU A 328 -14.45 -9.25 8.73
CA GLU A 328 -13.73 -8.82 9.92
C GLU A 328 -14.55 -7.73 10.64
N PRO A 329 -14.62 -7.73 11.98
CA PRO A 329 -15.24 -6.63 12.70
C PRO A 329 -14.47 -5.32 12.48
N ALA A 330 -15.19 -4.21 12.36
CA ALA A 330 -14.66 -2.86 12.30
C ALA A 330 -15.43 -1.94 13.27
N GLU A 331 -14.92 -0.73 13.51
CA GLU A 331 -15.53 0.24 14.44
C GLU A 331 -16.97 0.57 14.05
N ASP A 332 -17.21 0.86 12.77
CA ASP A 332 -18.53 1.23 12.22
C ASP A 332 -19.18 0.10 11.39
N GLY A 333 -19.00 -1.16 11.82
CA GLY A 333 -19.62 -2.32 11.15
C GLY A 333 -18.60 -3.42 10.83
N SER A 334 -18.39 -3.69 9.55
CA SER A 334 -17.50 -4.78 9.10
C SER A 334 -16.57 -4.36 7.97
N ARG A 335 -15.37 -4.91 8.00
CA ARG A 335 -14.43 -4.92 6.87
C ARG A 335 -14.60 -6.22 6.10
N LEU A 336 -14.92 -6.09 4.82
CA LEU A 336 -15.04 -7.19 3.89
C LEU A 336 -13.72 -7.36 3.12
N VAL A 337 -13.26 -8.60 3.02
CA VAL A 337 -12.07 -8.98 2.27
C VAL A 337 -12.45 -10.09 1.30
N LEU A 338 -12.09 -9.93 0.02
CA LEU A 338 -12.19 -10.98 -0.98
C LEU A 338 -10.81 -11.24 -1.57
N GLU A 339 -10.18 -12.34 -1.15
CA GLU A 339 -8.90 -12.79 -1.67
C GLU A 339 -9.12 -13.81 -2.77
N ALA A 340 -8.61 -13.55 -3.97
CA ALA A 340 -8.68 -14.47 -5.10
C ALA A 340 -7.29 -14.99 -5.47
N VAL A 341 -7.16 -16.30 -5.65
CA VAL A 341 -5.94 -16.94 -6.16
C VAL A 341 -6.02 -16.98 -7.68
N LEU A 342 -5.06 -16.33 -8.35
CA LEU A 342 -5.01 -16.28 -9.81
C LEU A 342 -4.58 -17.62 -10.39
N ALA A 343 -5.16 -17.99 -11.53
CA ALA A 343 -4.72 -19.15 -12.28
C ALA A 343 -3.53 -18.83 -13.19
N GLY A 344 -2.62 -19.79 -13.32
CA GLY A 344 -1.43 -19.68 -14.17
C GLY A 344 -0.33 -18.79 -13.60
N GLU A 345 0.76 -18.69 -14.35
CA GLU A 345 1.88 -17.81 -14.00
C GLU A 345 1.51 -16.35 -14.31
N VAL A 346 1.78 -15.48 -13.34
CA VAL A 346 1.67 -14.03 -13.56
C VAL A 346 2.92 -13.58 -14.33
N PRO A 347 2.76 -12.76 -15.39
CA PRO A 347 3.93 -12.22 -16.10
C PRO A 347 4.89 -11.53 -15.12
N PRO A 348 6.22 -11.54 -15.36
CA PRO A 348 7.18 -10.92 -14.44
C PRO A 348 6.91 -9.43 -14.12
N ALA A 349 6.29 -8.70 -15.07
CA ALA A 349 5.88 -7.30 -14.88
C ALA A 349 4.55 -7.13 -14.11
N GLY A 350 3.92 -8.22 -13.70
CA GLY A 350 2.51 -8.27 -13.33
C GLY A 350 1.58 -8.34 -14.55
N PRO A 351 0.27 -8.54 -14.33
CA PRO A 351 -0.73 -8.43 -15.38
C PRO A 351 -0.80 -6.98 -15.89
N PRO A 352 -1.17 -6.75 -17.17
CA PRO A 352 -1.44 -5.41 -17.67
C PRO A 352 -2.43 -4.66 -16.77
N ASP A 353 -2.23 -3.36 -16.56
CA ASP A 353 -3.05 -2.59 -15.60
C ASP A 353 -4.55 -2.61 -15.94
N ALA A 354 -4.91 -2.69 -17.23
CA ALA A 354 -6.29 -2.87 -17.66
C ALA A 354 -6.88 -4.20 -17.14
N VAL A 355 -6.14 -5.31 -17.27
CA VAL A 355 -6.55 -6.62 -16.76
C VAL A 355 -6.69 -6.58 -15.25
N ARG A 356 -5.69 -6.02 -14.55
CA ARG A 356 -5.72 -5.86 -13.09
C ARG A 356 -6.98 -5.10 -12.63
N ARG A 357 -7.25 -3.93 -13.23
CA ARG A 357 -8.40 -3.09 -12.88
C ARG A 357 -9.73 -3.81 -13.14
N THR A 358 -9.84 -4.56 -14.24
CA THR A 358 -11.02 -5.39 -14.52
C THR A 358 -11.22 -6.47 -13.45
N LEU A 359 -10.17 -7.18 -13.05
CA LEU A 359 -10.28 -8.18 -11.98
C LEU A 359 -10.67 -7.54 -10.65
N VAL A 360 -10.07 -6.41 -10.28
CA VAL A 360 -10.43 -5.66 -9.07
C VAL A 360 -11.90 -5.24 -9.10
N PHE A 361 -12.38 -4.74 -10.25
CA PHE A 361 -13.79 -4.37 -10.41
C PHE A 361 -14.74 -5.55 -10.16
N HIS A 362 -14.44 -6.73 -10.71
CA HIS A 362 -15.27 -7.92 -10.48
C HIS A 362 -15.28 -8.35 -9.01
N LEU A 363 -14.11 -8.40 -8.35
CA LEU A 363 -14.04 -8.74 -6.92
C LEU A 363 -14.75 -7.70 -6.05
N ALA A 364 -14.57 -6.41 -6.35
CA ALA A 364 -15.25 -5.34 -5.63
C ALA A 364 -16.78 -5.39 -5.82
N ALA A 365 -17.26 -5.75 -7.02
CA ALA A 365 -18.68 -5.92 -7.27
C ALA A 365 -19.29 -7.04 -6.40
N GLU A 366 -18.59 -8.18 -6.24
CA GLU A 366 -19.03 -9.26 -5.34
C GLU A 366 -19.10 -8.77 -3.87
N LEU A 367 -18.13 -7.97 -3.43
CA LEU A 367 -18.14 -7.38 -2.08
C LEU A 367 -19.26 -6.35 -1.86
N ILE A 368 -19.52 -5.50 -2.87
CA ILE A 368 -20.61 -4.51 -2.81
C ILE A 368 -21.97 -5.21 -2.81
N ALA A 369 -22.14 -6.26 -3.60
CA ALA A 369 -23.35 -7.08 -3.60
C ALA A 369 -23.59 -7.72 -2.22
N LEU A 370 -22.52 -8.17 -1.55
CA LEU A 370 -22.62 -8.70 -0.19
C LEU A 370 -23.01 -7.63 0.84
N ALA A 371 -22.50 -6.41 0.69
CA ALA A 371 -22.76 -5.29 1.59
C ALA A 371 -24.11 -4.59 1.35
N THR A 372 -24.78 -4.85 0.21
CA THR A 372 -26.06 -4.23 -0.11
C THR A 372 -27.20 -5.04 0.52
N PRO A 373 -28.07 -4.42 1.34
CA PRO A 373 -29.26 -5.09 1.88
C PRO A 373 -30.16 -5.61 0.75
N ALA A 374 -30.70 -6.81 0.93
CA ALA A 374 -31.58 -7.47 -0.04
C ALA A 374 -32.98 -6.85 -0.15
#